data_AF-A0A9W9YUS3-F1
#
_entry.id   AF-A0A9W9YUS3-F1
#
_cell.length_a   1.000
_cell.length_b   1.000
_cell.length_c   1.000
_cell.angle_alpha   90.00
_cell.angle_beta   90.00
_cell.angle_gamma   90.00
#
_symmetry.space_group_name_H-M   'P 1'
#
loop_
_entity.id
_entity.type
_entity.pdbx_description
1 polymer ?
#
loop_
_entity_poly.entity_id
_entity_poly.type
_entity_poly.pdbx_seq_one_letter_code
_entity_poly.pdbx_strand_id
1 'polypeptide(L)'
;MAAVDNKRRVSKIDYQQLHNLSSVVLYDTPKKKLKTYPQTYNVERIIYRRKVRNDHEYLIKWEGWPLESCTWEPSSHLTPELLRNYDNPPRPSQVRLHEAGRQVYSAILSSLKSKSLAPAYIPMELDLWRYVSKNRGVDSDHKGFKLYKREELSLLNSLPNHWWYFLNDHGQGQAVKSPLKIKAVLSWTPAHQIYKDGKLIAAPRMPLEKLCVDILRRPCDADNLFEVEQ
;
A
#
# COMPACT_ATOMS: atom_id res chain seq x y z
N MET A 1 38.50 -53.81 53.56
CA MET A 1 38.37 -53.35 52.16
C MET A 1 36.93 -53.56 51.72
N ALA A 2 36.14 -52.50 51.57
CA ALA A 2 34.86 -52.53 50.87
C ALA A 2 34.58 -51.11 50.34
N ALA A 3 34.34 -51.02 49.03
CA ALA A 3 34.21 -49.78 48.26
C ALA A 3 32.89 -49.06 48.57
N VAL A 4 32.95 -47.75 48.82
CA VAL A 4 31.79 -46.87 48.96
C VAL A 4 31.35 -46.42 47.58
N ASP A 5 30.25 -46.99 47.10
CA ASP A 5 29.63 -46.67 45.82
C ASP A 5 28.93 -45.30 45.92
N ASN A 6 29.64 -44.25 45.50
CA ASN A 6 29.17 -42.86 45.59
C ASN A 6 28.21 -42.54 44.44
N LYS A 7 26.97 -43.06 44.52
CA LYS A 7 25.89 -42.63 43.64
C LYS A 7 25.41 -41.24 44.07
N ARG A 8 25.93 -40.21 43.39
CA ARG A 8 25.41 -38.83 43.46
C ARG A 8 23.89 -38.86 43.28
N ARG A 9 23.14 -38.62 44.35
CA ARG A 9 21.70 -38.32 44.25
C ARG A 9 21.60 -36.98 43.52
N VAL A 10 21.28 -37.02 42.23
CA VAL A 10 20.87 -35.84 41.48
C VAL A 10 19.65 -35.28 42.21
N SER A 11 19.74 -34.01 42.62
CA SER A 11 18.64 -33.30 43.27
C SER A 11 17.40 -33.41 42.40
N LYS A 12 16.27 -33.78 43.02
CA LYS A 12 14.99 -33.92 42.34
C LYS A 12 14.64 -32.56 41.73
N ILE A 13 14.64 -32.47 40.40
CA ILE A 13 14.29 -31.23 39.69
C ILE A 13 12.82 -30.94 39.97
N ASP A 14 12.55 -29.76 40.53
CA ASP A 14 11.18 -29.29 40.74
C ASP A 14 10.62 -28.77 39.41
N TYR A 15 9.96 -29.68 38.70
CA TYR A 15 9.30 -29.37 37.43
C TYR A 15 8.18 -28.32 37.57
N GLN A 16 7.61 -28.11 38.78
CA GLN A 16 6.60 -27.04 38.99
C GLN A 16 7.25 -25.65 38.99
N GLN A 17 8.42 -25.49 39.61
CA GLN A 17 9.17 -24.23 39.53
C GLN A 17 9.66 -23.94 38.11
N LEU A 18 10.12 -24.98 37.39
CA LEU A 18 10.54 -24.84 35.98
C LEU A 18 9.36 -24.45 35.06
N HIS A 19 8.18 -25.02 35.31
CA HIS A 19 6.96 -24.75 34.54
C HIS A 19 6.47 -23.31 34.71
N ASN A 20 6.56 -22.75 35.93
CA ASN A 20 6.17 -21.36 36.21
C ASN A 20 7.15 -20.32 35.64
N LEU A 21 8.41 -20.69 35.37
CA LEU A 21 9.42 -19.83 34.75
C LEU A 21 9.47 -19.95 33.21
N SER A 22 8.74 -20.91 32.64
CA SER A 22 8.60 -21.14 31.20
C SER A 22 7.61 -20.15 30.59
N SER A 23 8.09 -18.96 30.21
CA SER A 23 7.31 -17.94 29.48
C SER A 23 7.14 -18.27 28.00
N VAL A 24 6.63 -19.47 27.69
CA VAL A 24 6.33 -19.88 26.32
C VAL A 24 5.05 -20.74 26.32
N VAL A 25 3.89 -20.10 26.20
CA VAL A 25 2.67 -20.77 25.73
C VAL A 25 2.60 -20.52 24.23
N LEU A 26 2.96 -21.54 23.43
CA LEU A 26 3.00 -21.44 21.96
C LEU A 26 1.66 -21.78 21.29
N TYR A 27 0.75 -22.59 21.86
CA TYR A 27 -0.62 -22.91 21.35
C TYR A 27 -1.45 -23.59 22.48
N ASP A 28 -2.75 -23.90 22.41
CA ASP A 28 -3.96 -23.10 22.12
C ASP A 28 -4.91 -23.44 23.29
N THR A 29 -5.43 -22.46 24.04
CA THR A 29 -6.41 -22.74 25.11
C THR A 29 -7.82 -22.79 24.51
N PRO A 30 -8.71 -23.71 24.96
CA PRO A 30 -10.06 -23.80 24.44
C PRO A 30 -10.81 -22.50 24.69
N LYS A 31 -11.27 -21.87 23.61
CA LYS A 31 -11.99 -20.59 23.62
C LYS A 31 -13.26 -20.73 24.47
N LYS A 32 -13.29 -20.08 25.64
CA LYS A 32 -14.56 -19.67 26.26
C LYS A 32 -15.31 -18.83 25.24
N LYS A 33 -16.61 -19.10 25.04
CA LYS A 33 -17.49 -18.19 24.29
C LYS A 33 -17.52 -16.86 25.03
N LEU A 34 -16.69 -15.92 24.58
CA LEU A 34 -16.74 -14.54 25.00
C LEU A 34 -18.08 -13.98 24.53
N LYS A 35 -18.79 -13.31 25.45
CA LYS A 35 -19.99 -12.53 25.11
C LYS A 35 -19.60 -11.52 24.03
N THR A 36 -20.35 -11.50 22.93
CA THR A 36 -20.11 -10.66 21.76
C THR A 36 -20.42 -9.20 22.10
N TYR A 37 -19.48 -8.51 22.74
CA TYR A 37 -19.48 -7.05 22.77
C TYR A 37 -18.85 -6.56 21.45
N PRO A 38 -19.35 -5.45 20.88
CA PRO A 38 -18.68 -4.82 19.75
C PRO A 38 -17.26 -4.43 20.19
N GLN A 39 -16.26 -5.15 19.66
CA GLN A 39 -14.87 -4.91 19.96
C GLN A 39 -14.34 -3.83 19.03
N THR A 40 -13.79 -2.76 19.61
CA THR A 40 -13.14 -1.69 18.88
C THR A 40 -11.67 -2.04 18.65
N TYR A 41 -11.17 -1.68 17.47
CA TYR A 41 -9.78 -1.89 17.07
C TYR A 41 -9.23 -0.59 16.48
N ASN A 42 -7.94 -0.37 16.65
CA ASN A 42 -7.29 0.79 16.07
C ASN A 42 -7.08 0.61 14.57
N VAL A 43 -7.34 1.68 13.83
CA VAL A 43 -7.21 1.74 12.38
C VAL A 43 -6.03 2.63 12.02
N GLU A 44 -5.13 2.11 11.18
CA GLU A 44 -4.02 2.89 10.65
C GLU A 44 -4.50 3.83 9.53
N ARG A 45 -5.20 3.26 8.53
CA ARG A 45 -5.81 4.03 7.44
C ARG A 45 -6.89 3.23 6.72
N ILE A 46 -7.74 3.94 6.00
CA ILE A 46 -8.66 3.35 5.03
C ILE A 46 -7.96 3.31 3.67
N ILE A 47 -7.84 2.11 3.09
CA ILE A 47 -7.18 1.89 1.79
C ILE A 47 -8.11 2.30 0.63
N TYR A 48 -9.34 1.78 0.63
CA TYR A 48 -10.25 1.90 -0.52
C TYR A 48 -11.72 1.85 -0.10
N ARG A 49 -12.59 2.51 -0.88
CA ARG A 49 -14.06 2.47 -0.74
C ARG A 49 -14.68 1.76 -1.95
N ARG A 50 -15.58 0.81 -1.71
CA ARG A 50 -16.43 0.20 -2.75
C ARG A 50 -17.91 0.41 -2.45
N LYS A 51 -18.75 0.44 -3.49
CA LYS A 51 -20.21 0.50 -3.34
C LYS A 51 -20.76 -0.91 -3.29
N VAL A 52 -21.57 -1.24 -2.27
CA VAL A 52 -22.24 -2.53 -2.10
C VAL A 52 -23.72 -2.26 -1.86
N ARG A 53 -24.58 -2.67 -2.80
CA ARG A 53 -26.02 -2.39 -2.78
C ARG A 53 -26.30 -0.89 -2.59
N ASN A 54 -26.84 -0.50 -1.43
CA ASN A 54 -27.25 0.86 -1.10
C ASN A 54 -26.23 1.61 -0.22
N ASP A 55 -25.11 0.99 0.14
CA ASP A 55 -24.12 1.58 1.04
C ASP A 55 -22.68 1.36 0.54
N HIS A 56 -21.71 1.74 1.35
CA HIS A 56 -20.29 1.60 1.12
C HIS A 56 -19.63 0.64 2.10
N GLU A 57 -18.66 -0.09 1.58
CA GLU A 57 -17.69 -0.83 2.39
C GLU A 57 -16.31 -0.24 2.18
N TYR A 58 -15.47 -0.37 3.20
CA TYR A 58 -14.16 0.24 3.29
C TYR A 58 -13.12 -0.81 3.63
N LEU A 59 -12.05 -0.88 2.85
CA LEU A 59 -10.93 -1.78 3.13
C LEU A 59 -10.02 -1.14 4.19
N ILE A 60 -9.93 -1.76 5.35
CA ILE A 60 -9.24 -1.21 6.52
C ILE A 60 -7.84 -1.79 6.64
N LYS A 61 -6.84 -0.90 6.76
CA LYS A 61 -5.52 -1.27 7.27
C LYS A 61 -5.54 -1.13 8.79
N TRP A 62 -5.48 -2.25 9.49
CA TRP A 62 -5.44 -2.30 10.95
C TRP A 62 -4.06 -1.90 11.49
N GLU A 63 -4.04 -1.15 12.58
CA GLU A 63 -2.81 -0.68 13.22
C GLU A 63 -1.98 -1.85 13.75
N GLY A 64 -0.71 -1.94 13.35
CA GLY A 64 0.22 -2.99 13.79
C GLY A 64 0.02 -4.36 13.13
N TRP A 65 -0.99 -4.53 12.27
CA TRP A 65 -1.25 -5.80 11.58
C TRP A 65 -0.69 -5.81 10.14
N PRO A 66 -0.34 -6.98 9.58
CA PRO A 66 0.11 -7.08 8.20
C PRO A 66 -1.02 -6.76 7.21
N LEU A 67 -0.64 -6.43 5.96
CA LEU A 67 -1.59 -6.12 4.87
C LEU A 67 -2.54 -7.30 4.55
N GLU A 68 -2.15 -8.52 4.86
CA GLU A 68 -2.94 -9.74 4.72
C GLU A 68 -4.18 -9.76 5.64
N SER A 69 -4.13 -9.00 6.74
CA SER A 69 -5.21 -8.91 7.72
C SER A 69 -6.24 -7.83 7.41
N CYS A 70 -6.08 -7.09 6.30
CA CYS A 70 -7.04 -6.06 5.90
C CYS A 70 -8.42 -6.67 5.62
N THR A 71 -9.48 -6.05 6.15
CA THR A 71 -10.87 -6.50 5.98
C THR A 71 -11.75 -5.40 5.41
N TRP A 72 -12.84 -5.81 4.74
CA TRP A 72 -13.88 -4.89 4.29
C TRP A 72 -14.87 -4.68 5.43
N GLU A 73 -14.97 -3.45 5.92
CA GLU A 73 -15.90 -3.06 6.98
C GLU A 73 -17.01 -2.18 6.39
N PRO A 74 -18.29 -2.39 6.79
CA PRO A 74 -19.39 -1.51 6.42
C PRO A 74 -19.21 -0.10 6.99
N SER A 75 -19.88 0.88 6.37
CA SER A 75 -19.84 2.27 6.82
C SER A 75 -20.22 2.46 8.30
N SER A 76 -21.16 1.63 8.80
CA SER A 76 -21.65 1.65 10.17
C SER A 76 -20.62 1.22 11.23
N HIS A 77 -19.55 0.53 10.83
CA HIS A 77 -18.45 0.17 11.73
C HIS A 77 -17.44 1.32 11.90
N LEU A 78 -17.52 2.36 11.08
CA LEU A 78 -16.53 3.43 11.04
C LEU A 78 -17.03 4.69 11.72
N THR A 79 -16.11 5.36 12.43
CA THR A 79 -16.39 6.67 12.99
C THR A 79 -16.49 7.72 11.88
N PRO A 80 -17.30 8.79 12.07
CA PRO A 80 -17.33 9.90 11.12
C PRO A 80 -15.97 10.55 10.88
N GLU A 81 -15.05 10.48 11.86
CA GLU A 81 -13.69 10.96 11.73
C GLU A 81 -12.87 10.14 10.72
N LEU A 82 -12.92 8.80 10.79
CA LEU A 82 -12.22 7.94 9.83
C LEU A 82 -12.71 8.18 8.40
N LEU A 83 -14.02 8.37 8.22
CA LEU A 83 -14.60 8.67 6.92
C LEU A 83 -14.12 10.02 6.37
N ARG A 84 -14.08 11.07 7.21
CA ARG A 84 -13.51 12.37 6.83
C ARG A 84 -12.03 12.26 6.47
N ASN A 85 -11.25 11.50 7.25
CA ASN A 85 -9.83 11.28 6.99
C ASN A 85 -9.60 10.46 5.71
N TYR A 86 -10.54 9.61 5.30
CA TYR A 86 -10.45 8.94 4.01
C TYR A 86 -10.58 9.91 2.84
N ASP A 87 -11.59 10.79 2.86
CA ASP A 87 -11.81 11.75 1.78
C ASP A 87 -10.78 12.90 1.80
N ASN A 88 -10.31 13.28 3.00
CA ASN A 88 -9.28 14.31 3.23
C ASN A 88 -8.19 13.79 4.18
N PRO A 89 -7.22 13.01 3.66
CA PRO A 89 -6.16 12.45 4.50
C PRO A 89 -5.32 13.53 5.19
N PRO A 90 -4.86 13.27 6.43
CA PRO A 90 -3.90 14.16 7.09
C PRO A 90 -2.57 14.18 6.32
N ARG A 91 -1.72 15.18 6.62
CA ARG A 91 -0.41 15.30 5.98
C ARG A 91 0.44 14.05 6.23
N PRO A 92 0.88 13.33 5.18
CA PRO A 92 1.75 12.18 5.34
C PRO A 92 3.15 12.58 5.80
N SER A 93 3.90 11.61 6.32
CA SER A 93 5.31 11.82 6.67
C SER A 93 6.15 12.16 5.44
N GLN A 94 7.23 12.91 5.63
CA GLN A 94 8.13 13.27 4.53
C GLN A 94 8.73 12.04 3.85
N VAL A 95 9.05 11.00 4.63
CA VAL A 95 9.58 9.73 4.10
C VAL A 95 8.62 9.10 3.09
N ARG A 96 7.32 9.01 3.44
CA ARG A 96 6.28 8.47 2.53
C ARG A 96 6.14 9.31 1.26
N LEU A 97 6.21 10.63 1.37
CA LEU A 97 6.14 11.55 0.22
C LEU A 97 7.37 11.47 -0.70
N HIS A 98 8.56 11.33 -0.13
CA HIS A 98 9.79 11.14 -0.90
C HIS A 98 9.82 9.79 -1.59
N GLU A 99 9.37 8.72 -0.93
CA GLU A 99 9.28 7.40 -1.54
C GLU A 99 8.29 7.39 -2.70
N ALA A 100 7.09 7.94 -2.50
CA ALA A 100 6.09 8.08 -3.55
C ALA A 100 6.63 8.91 -4.74
N GLY A 101 7.32 10.03 -4.46
CA GLY A 101 7.95 10.86 -5.49
C GLY A 101 9.02 10.10 -6.28
N ARG A 102 9.89 9.36 -5.60
CA ARG A 102 10.91 8.52 -6.23
C ARG A 102 10.29 7.46 -7.15
N GLN A 103 9.23 6.78 -6.70
CA GLN A 103 8.54 5.78 -7.50
C GLN A 103 7.92 6.41 -8.75
N VAL A 104 7.29 7.59 -8.62
CA VAL A 104 6.72 8.32 -9.74
C VAL A 104 7.79 8.75 -10.74
N TYR A 105 8.87 9.38 -10.26
CA TYR A 105 9.98 9.83 -11.10
C TYR A 105 10.60 8.65 -11.87
N SER A 106 10.93 7.56 -11.16
CA SER A 106 11.51 6.36 -11.76
C SER A 106 10.60 5.74 -12.82
N ALA A 107 9.30 5.67 -12.55
CA ALA A 107 8.34 5.10 -13.49
C ALA A 107 8.19 5.97 -14.75
N ILE A 108 8.09 7.29 -14.59
CA ILE A 108 7.96 8.21 -15.72
C ILE A 108 9.20 8.17 -16.60
N LEU A 109 10.40 8.27 -16.02
CA LEU A 109 11.64 8.16 -16.80
C LEU A 109 11.76 6.82 -17.50
N SER A 110 11.40 5.72 -16.83
CA SER A 110 11.40 4.38 -17.44
C SER A 110 10.43 4.30 -18.61
N SER A 111 9.23 4.89 -18.46
CA SER A 111 8.27 4.99 -19.54
C SER A 111 8.84 5.78 -20.71
N LEU A 112 9.31 7.01 -20.50
CA LEU A 112 9.87 7.88 -21.55
C LEU A 112 11.10 7.29 -22.25
N LYS A 113 11.94 6.54 -21.53
CA LYS A 113 13.08 5.83 -22.12
C LYS A 113 12.64 4.62 -22.97
N SER A 114 11.53 3.98 -22.62
CA SER A 114 11.05 2.77 -23.29
C SER A 114 10.30 3.08 -24.58
N LYS A 115 10.31 2.14 -25.54
CA LYS A 115 9.47 2.19 -26.74
C LYS A 115 8.01 1.77 -26.51
N SER A 116 7.69 1.25 -25.32
CA SER A 116 6.35 0.73 -25.00
C SER A 116 5.38 1.88 -24.75
N LEU A 117 4.18 1.80 -25.32
CA LEU A 117 3.07 2.71 -25.04
C LEU A 117 2.13 2.20 -23.94
N ALA A 118 2.48 1.10 -23.26
CA ALA A 118 1.68 0.57 -22.18
C ALA A 118 1.63 1.55 -20.99
N PRO A 119 0.52 1.60 -20.25
CA PRO A 119 0.43 2.39 -19.02
C PRO A 119 1.48 1.99 -17.99
N ALA A 120 1.99 2.97 -17.25
CA ALA A 120 2.86 2.72 -16.11
C ALA A 120 2.02 2.33 -14.89
N TYR A 121 2.42 1.25 -14.21
CA TYR A 121 1.84 0.87 -12.92
C TYR A 121 2.80 1.22 -11.80
N ILE A 122 2.47 2.24 -11.02
CA ILE A 122 3.33 2.82 -10.00
C ILE A 122 2.82 2.39 -8.62
N PRO A 123 3.57 1.60 -7.84
CA PRO A 123 3.21 1.29 -6.46
C PRO A 123 3.09 2.58 -5.65
N MET A 124 1.91 2.83 -5.08
CA MET A 124 1.65 4.01 -4.26
C MET A 124 0.44 3.77 -3.37
N GLU A 125 0.56 4.10 -2.10
CA GLU A 125 -0.56 4.07 -1.17
C GLU A 125 -1.64 5.08 -1.58
N LEU A 126 -2.89 4.64 -1.63
CA LEU A 126 -3.97 5.41 -2.23
C LEU A 126 -4.41 6.58 -1.35
N ASP A 127 -4.11 6.58 -0.06
CA ASP A 127 -4.28 7.74 0.82
C ASP A 127 -3.27 8.84 0.49
N LEU A 128 -2.02 8.49 0.12
CA LEU A 128 -1.07 9.47 -0.41
C LEU A 128 -1.58 10.08 -1.71
N TRP A 129 -2.11 9.24 -2.60
CA TRP A 129 -2.71 9.74 -3.84
C TRP A 129 -3.89 10.67 -3.59
N ARG A 130 -4.80 10.32 -2.67
CA ARG A 130 -5.91 11.20 -2.25
C ARG A 130 -5.40 12.52 -1.68
N TYR A 131 -4.37 12.48 -0.83
CA TYR A 131 -3.73 13.67 -0.27
C TYR A 131 -3.14 14.59 -1.34
N VAL A 132 -2.36 14.03 -2.28
CA VAL A 132 -1.68 14.78 -3.34
C VAL A 132 -2.69 15.34 -4.35
N SER A 133 -3.62 14.51 -4.81
CA SER A 133 -4.62 14.93 -5.80
C SER A 133 -5.66 15.88 -5.20
N LYS A 134 -5.97 15.78 -3.89
CA LYS A 134 -7.10 16.46 -3.22
C LYS A 134 -8.41 16.30 -4.00
N ASN A 135 -8.62 15.12 -4.58
CA ASN A 135 -9.75 14.80 -5.47
C ASN A 135 -9.90 15.72 -6.71
N ARG A 136 -8.88 16.52 -7.04
CA ARG A 136 -8.81 17.30 -8.29
C ARG A 136 -8.66 16.39 -9.51
N GLY A 137 -8.51 17.03 -10.66
CA GLY A 137 -8.46 16.43 -11.98
C GLY A 137 -9.82 16.46 -12.64
N VAL A 138 -9.82 16.46 -13.98
CA VAL A 138 -11.02 16.41 -14.81
C VAL A 138 -11.35 14.96 -15.10
N ASP A 139 -12.62 14.57 -14.96
CA ASP A 139 -13.03 13.21 -15.29
C ASP A 139 -12.78 12.91 -16.78
N SER A 140 -12.20 11.74 -17.04
CA SER A 140 -12.01 11.23 -18.40
C SER A 140 -13.19 10.36 -18.82
N ASP A 141 -13.43 10.25 -20.12
CA ASP A 141 -14.42 9.30 -20.70
C ASP A 141 -14.13 7.84 -20.29
N HIS A 142 -12.87 7.52 -19.98
CA HIS A 142 -12.50 6.20 -19.50
C HIS A 142 -12.80 6.04 -18.01
N LYS A 143 -13.66 5.07 -17.67
CA LYS A 143 -14.15 4.82 -16.31
C LYS A 143 -13.04 4.79 -15.25
N GLY A 144 -13.10 5.77 -14.34
CA GLY A 144 -12.22 5.91 -13.17
C GLY A 144 -10.87 6.54 -13.48
N PHE A 145 -10.62 6.98 -14.71
CA PHE A 145 -9.47 7.82 -15.03
C PHE A 145 -9.82 9.29 -14.84
N LYS A 146 -8.84 10.06 -14.39
CA LYS A 146 -8.86 11.51 -14.33
C LYS A 146 -7.66 12.08 -15.05
N LEU A 147 -7.84 13.27 -15.64
CA LEU A 147 -6.81 14.04 -16.31
C LEU A 147 -6.24 15.07 -15.35
N TYR A 148 -4.91 15.11 -15.26
CA TYR A 148 -4.16 16.00 -14.39
C TYR A 148 -3.17 16.81 -15.20
N LYS A 149 -3.23 18.14 -15.08
CA LYS A 149 -2.19 18.98 -15.67
C LYS A 149 -0.87 18.79 -14.92
N ARG A 150 0.23 18.99 -15.61
CA ARG A 150 1.58 18.88 -15.03
C ARG A 150 1.73 19.78 -13.79
N GLU A 151 1.16 20.97 -13.84
CA GLU A 151 1.21 21.98 -12.78
C GLU A 151 0.38 21.56 -11.55
N GLU A 152 -0.65 20.73 -11.72
CA GLU A 152 -1.48 20.22 -10.62
C GLU A 152 -0.79 19.09 -9.84
N LEU A 153 0.14 18.39 -10.50
CA LEU A 153 0.94 17.31 -9.91
C LEU A 153 2.23 17.81 -9.25
N SER A 154 2.54 19.10 -9.37
CA SER A 154 3.66 19.77 -8.67
C SER A 154 3.62 19.62 -7.14
N LEU A 155 2.47 19.24 -6.58
CA LEU A 155 2.29 18.97 -5.15
C LEU A 155 2.98 17.71 -4.65
N LEU A 156 3.50 16.87 -5.55
CA LEU A 156 4.64 16.04 -5.22
C LEU A 156 5.88 16.95 -5.11
N ASN A 157 5.95 17.77 -4.07
CA ASN A 157 7.10 18.63 -3.76
C ASN A 157 8.43 17.84 -3.62
N SER A 158 8.36 16.51 -3.70
CA SER A 158 9.48 15.59 -3.77
C SER A 158 10.00 15.30 -5.19
N LEU A 159 9.30 15.71 -6.26
CA LEU A 159 9.74 15.49 -7.63
C LEU A 159 10.76 16.56 -8.08
N PRO A 160 11.84 16.18 -8.79
CA PRO A 160 12.74 17.14 -9.40
C PRO A 160 12.04 18.00 -10.47
N ASN A 161 12.46 19.26 -10.65
CA ASN A 161 11.85 20.18 -11.64
C ASN A 161 11.84 19.67 -13.09
N HIS A 162 12.72 18.71 -13.41
CA HIS A 162 12.89 18.09 -14.72
C HIS A 162 12.24 16.70 -14.83
N TRP A 163 11.30 16.34 -13.95
CA TRP A 163 10.71 15.00 -13.93
C TRP A 163 9.97 14.59 -15.21
N TRP A 164 9.56 15.56 -16.02
CA TRP A 164 8.60 15.41 -17.12
C TRP A 164 9.25 15.15 -18.48
N TYR A 165 10.57 15.05 -18.57
CA TYR A 165 11.25 14.69 -19.81
C TYR A 165 12.44 13.75 -19.57
N PHE A 166 12.87 13.08 -20.64
CA PHE A 166 14.07 12.28 -20.69
C PHE A 166 14.83 12.63 -21.97
N LEU A 167 16.12 12.96 -21.85
CA LEU A 167 17.03 13.18 -22.96
C LEU A 167 18.18 12.17 -22.89
N ASN A 168 18.69 11.76 -24.05
CA ASN A 168 19.92 10.99 -24.18
C ASN A 168 21.15 11.91 -24.23
N ASP A 169 22.34 11.32 -24.39
CA ASP A 169 23.61 12.05 -24.47
C ASP A 169 23.73 12.97 -25.69
N HIS A 170 22.85 12.82 -26.69
CA HIS A 170 22.74 13.69 -27.85
C HIS A 170 21.72 14.83 -27.66
N GLY A 171 21.12 14.97 -26.48
CA GLY A 171 20.12 15.99 -26.19
C GLY A 171 18.76 15.74 -26.83
N GLN A 172 18.48 14.52 -27.30
CA GLN A 172 17.21 14.12 -27.92
C GLN A 172 16.46 13.13 -27.03
N GLY A 173 15.14 13.17 -27.03
CA GLY A 173 14.35 12.18 -26.31
C GLY A 173 12.84 12.42 -26.33
N GLN A 174 12.20 12.20 -25.18
CA GLN A 174 10.75 12.29 -25.05
C GLN A 174 10.35 13.12 -23.82
N ALA A 175 9.31 13.93 -23.99
CA ALA A 175 8.65 14.68 -22.93
C ALA A 175 7.23 14.17 -22.71
N VAL A 176 6.75 14.26 -21.47
CA VAL A 176 5.35 14.09 -21.12
C VAL A 176 4.54 15.23 -21.73
N LYS A 177 3.55 14.89 -22.54
CA LYS A 177 2.54 15.81 -23.05
C LYS A 177 1.42 15.97 -22.02
N SER A 178 1.05 17.19 -21.68
CA SER A 178 -0.02 17.47 -20.70
C SER A 178 -1.40 17.29 -21.37
N PRO A 179 -2.44 16.78 -20.66
CA PRO A 179 -2.45 16.27 -19.29
C PRO A 179 -2.08 14.78 -19.17
N LEU A 180 -1.68 14.38 -17.95
CA LEU A 180 -1.50 12.97 -17.58
C LEU A 180 -2.85 12.33 -17.25
N LYS A 181 -3.07 11.10 -17.73
CA LYS A 181 -4.29 10.35 -17.46
C LYS A 181 -4.02 9.28 -16.41
N ILE A 182 -4.59 9.45 -15.21
CA ILE A 182 -4.24 8.66 -14.03
C ILE A 182 -5.49 7.99 -13.45
N LYS A 183 -5.32 6.74 -12.99
CA LYS A 183 -6.33 5.98 -12.26
C LYS A 183 -5.73 5.32 -11.03
N ALA A 184 -6.35 5.53 -9.87
CA ALA A 184 -6.09 4.74 -8.68
C ALA A 184 -6.62 3.31 -8.86
N VAL A 185 -5.78 2.31 -8.59
CA VAL A 185 -6.12 0.89 -8.76
C VAL A 185 -5.79 0.14 -7.46
N LEU A 186 -6.78 -0.56 -6.95
CA LEU A 186 -6.61 -1.59 -5.93
C LEU A 186 -6.64 -2.97 -6.61
N SER A 187 -5.61 -3.77 -6.37
CA SER A 187 -5.55 -5.17 -6.78
C SER A 187 -5.13 -6.05 -5.61
N TRP A 188 -4.90 -7.35 -5.84
CA TRP A 188 -4.54 -8.31 -4.79
C TRP A 188 -3.39 -9.17 -5.25
N THR A 189 -2.55 -9.64 -4.32
CA THR A 189 -1.51 -10.64 -4.62
C THR A 189 -2.12 -11.88 -5.27
N PRO A 190 -1.37 -12.64 -6.09
CA PRO A 190 -1.88 -13.85 -6.71
C PRO A 190 -2.48 -14.82 -5.69
N ALA A 191 -3.62 -15.40 -6.03
CA ALA A 191 -4.22 -16.46 -5.22
C ALA A 191 -3.32 -17.70 -5.28
N HIS A 192 -3.00 -18.26 -4.11
CA HIS A 192 -2.23 -19.48 -3.99
C HIS A 192 -2.73 -20.29 -2.77
N GLN A 193 -2.22 -21.50 -2.62
CA GLN A 193 -2.58 -22.42 -1.55
C GLN A 193 -1.38 -22.65 -0.63
N ILE A 194 -1.65 -22.87 0.66
CA ILE A 194 -0.65 -23.19 1.68
C ILE A 194 -1.13 -24.37 2.52
N TYR A 195 -0.20 -25.13 3.08
CA TYR A 195 -0.52 -26.16 4.07
C TYR A 195 -0.57 -25.54 5.46
N LYS A 196 -1.67 -25.78 6.19
CA LYS A 196 -1.82 -25.46 7.60
C LYS A 196 -2.46 -26.65 8.31
N ASP A 197 -1.79 -27.16 9.34
CA ASP A 197 -2.23 -28.32 10.11
C ASP A 197 -2.54 -29.56 9.24
N GLY A 198 -1.67 -29.81 8.25
CA GLY A 198 -1.82 -30.93 7.29
C GLY A 198 -2.93 -30.75 6.26
N LYS A 199 -3.65 -29.62 6.28
CA LYS A 199 -4.72 -29.30 5.31
C LYS A 199 -4.26 -28.22 4.34
N LEU A 200 -4.59 -28.42 3.08
CA LEU A 200 -4.38 -27.43 2.02
C LEU A 200 -5.50 -26.38 2.12
N ILE A 201 -5.12 -25.12 2.38
CA ILE A 201 -6.05 -24.00 2.51
C ILE A 201 -5.67 -22.87 1.55
N ALA A 202 -6.63 -22.02 1.20
CA ALA A 202 -6.34 -20.80 0.47
C ALA A 202 -5.49 -19.86 1.33
N ALA A 203 -4.40 -19.35 0.76
CA ALA A 203 -3.55 -18.39 1.43
C ALA A 203 -4.23 -17.02 1.50
N PRO A 204 -3.98 -16.24 2.57
CA PRO A 204 -4.43 -14.86 2.63
C PRO A 204 -3.81 -14.05 1.49
N ARG A 205 -4.56 -13.07 0.98
CA ARG A 205 -4.11 -12.18 -0.10
C ARG A 205 -3.86 -10.80 0.47
N MET A 206 -2.81 -10.15 -0.02
CA MET A 206 -2.50 -8.77 0.34
C MET A 206 -3.08 -7.81 -0.69
N PRO A 207 -3.64 -6.66 -0.28
CA PRO A 207 -3.95 -5.58 -1.19
C PRO A 207 -2.68 -5.01 -1.82
N LEU A 208 -2.77 -4.72 -3.12
CA LEU A 208 -1.73 -4.10 -3.92
C LEU A 208 -2.28 -2.77 -4.47
N GLU A 209 -1.82 -1.67 -3.87
CA GLU A 209 -2.17 -0.30 -4.21
C GLU A 209 -1.24 0.27 -5.28
N LYS A 210 -1.81 0.83 -6.34
CA LYS A 210 -1.04 1.38 -7.46
C LYS A 210 -1.77 2.50 -8.19
N LEU A 211 -1.00 3.35 -8.86
CA LEU A 211 -1.49 4.24 -9.89
C LEU A 211 -1.26 3.61 -11.26
N CYS A 212 -2.30 3.58 -12.08
CA CYS A 212 -2.19 3.35 -13.51
C CYS A 212 -2.08 4.72 -14.18
N VAL A 213 -0.92 5.00 -14.78
CA VAL A 213 -0.60 6.28 -15.41
C VAL A 213 -0.42 6.05 -16.91
N ASP A 214 -1.31 6.62 -17.68
CA ASP A 214 -1.25 6.68 -19.13
C ASP A 214 -0.56 8.00 -19.53
N ILE A 215 0.60 7.88 -20.17
CA ILE A 215 1.52 8.98 -20.45
C ILE A 215 1.51 9.24 -21.94
N LEU A 216 0.89 10.35 -22.33
CA LEU A 216 1.08 10.90 -23.67
C LEU A 216 2.49 11.47 -23.78
N ARG A 217 3.17 11.17 -24.88
CA ARG A 217 4.56 11.55 -25.10
C ARG A 217 4.68 12.36 -26.37
N ARG A 218 5.61 13.29 -26.37
CA ARG A 218 6.08 13.96 -27.58
C ARG A 218 7.59 13.81 -27.70
N PRO A 219 8.13 13.71 -28.92
CA PRO A 219 9.56 13.91 -29.14
C PRO A 219 9.98 15.28 -28.58
N CYS A 220 11.18 15.35 -28.03
CA CYS A 220 11.75 16.62 -27.61
C CYS A 220 13.28 16.70 -27.79
N ASP A 221 13.77 17.91 -27.97
CA ASP A 221 15.17 18.31 -28.03
C ASP A 221 15.34 19.73 -27.45
N ALA A 222 16.53 20.31 -27.59
CA ALA A 222 16.82 21.65 -27.07
C ALA A 222 15.90 22.75 -27.63
N ASP A 223 15.36 22.59 -28.84
CA ASP A 223 14.62 23.63 -29.55
C ASP A 223 13.16 23.68 -29.09
N ASN A 224 12.53 22.51 -28.90
CA ASN A 224 11.09 22.39 -28.64
C ASN A 224 10.73 21.95 -27.21
N LEU A 225 11.70 21.72 -26.32
CA LEU A 225 11.42 21.19 -24.98
C LEU A 225 10.51 22.14 -24.18
N PHE A 226 10.76 23.44 -24.24
CA PHE A 226 10.07 24.45 -23.43
C PHE A 226 8.96 25.20 -24.16
N GLU A 227 8.63 24.81 -25.38
CA GLU A 227 7.51 25.41 -26.11
C GLU A 227 6.20 25.18 -25.35
N VAL A 228 5.38 26.23 -25.27
CA VAL A 228 4.07 26.18 -24.62
C VAL A 228 3.12 25.39 -25.51
N GLU A 229 2.60 24.28 -24.98
CA GLU A 229 1.60 23.46 -25.68
C GLU A 229 0.34 24.32 -25.91
N GLN A 230 -0.02 24.56 -27.18
CA GLN A 230 -1.29 25.20 -27.59
C GLN A 230 -2.49 24.32 -27.26
#